data_AF-A0A0J7N3R9-F1
#
_entry.id   AF-A0A0J7N3R9-F1
#
_cell.length_a   1.000
_cell.length_b   1.000
_cell.length_c   1.000
_cell.angle_alpha   90.00
_cell.angle_beta   90.00
_cell.angle_gamma   90.00
#
_symmetry.space_group_name_H-M   'P 1'
#
loop_
_entity.id
_entity.type
_entity.pdbx_description
1 polymer ?
#
loop_
_entity_poly.entity_id
_entity_poly.type
_entity_poly.pdbx_seq_one_letter_code
_entity_poly.pdbx_strand_id
1 'polypeptide(L)'
;MKGETAEELSRVYHAITTAVNAQESIGRSIASHGMDLFNHLVVELFDPHTRLEWETSTSDSVDPPEHEALLNFISKRILTLNAAKPKSITKAVVDSSRSAKAHFTKRSDSCSVLCARKSTQL
;
A
#
# COMPACT_ATOMS: atom_id res chain seq x y z
N MET A 1 3.01 -10.29 7.20
CA MET A 1 2.58 -8.93 6.81
C MET A 1 2.73 -8.03 8.03
N LYS A 2 2.96 -6.72 7.90
CA LYS A 2 3.17 -5.81 9.05
C LYS A 2 1.93 -4.97 9.37
N GLY A 3 1.00 -4.83 8.44
CA GLY A 3 -0.22 -4.08 8.61
C GLY A 3 -1.32 -4.49 7.64
N GLU A 4 -2.52 -4.06 7.97
CA GLU A 4 -3.76 -4.33 7.24
C GLU A 4 -3.88 -3.37 6.03
N THR A 5 -3.06 -3.58 5.00
CA THR A 5 -3.11 -2.75 3.78
C THR A 5 -3.19 -3.57 2.50
N ALA A 6 -3.88 -3.02 1.50
CA ALA A 6 -4.01 -3.64 0.18
C ALA A 6 -2.64 -3.86 -0.48
N GLU A 7 -1.70 -2.94 -0.29
CA GLU A 7 -0.35 -3.01 -0.85
C GLU A 7 0.43 -4.20 -0.29
N GLU A 8 0.37 -4.42 1.02
CA GLU A 8 1.08 -5.55 1.61
C GLU A 8 0.46 -6.89 1.20
N LEU A 9 -0.87 -6.96 1.17
CA LEU A 9 -1.58 -8.17 0.80
C LEU A 9 -1.41 -8.49 -0.70
N SER A 10 -1.30 -7.47 -1.55
CA SER A 10 -0.95 -7.65 -2.97
C SER A 10 0.46 -8.22 -3.14
N ARG A 11 1.44 -7.80 -2.32
CA ARG A 11 2.79 -8.41 -2.35
C ARG A 11 2.75 -9.89 -1.98
N VAL A 12 1.95 -10.25 -0.99
CA VAL A 12 1.72 -11.66 -0.62
C VAL A 12 1.11 -12.41 -1.80
N TYR A 13 0.03 -11.91 -2.40
CA TYR A 13 -0.62 -12.50 -3.57
C TYR A 13 0.37 -12.77 -4.72
N HIS A 14 1.16 -11.77 -5.10
CA HIS A 14 2.15 -11.93 -6.17
C HIS A 14 3.27 -12.93 -5.82
N ALA A 15 3.70 -12.97 -4.56
CA ALA A 15 4.68 -13.97 -4.10
C ALA A 15 4.12 -15.39 -4.22
N ILE A 16 2.85 -15.60 -3.86
CA ILE A 16 2.14 -16.87 -4.01
C ILE A 16 2.14 -17.31 -5.47
N THR A 17 1.63 -16.45 -6.36
CA THR A 17 1.57 -16.73 -7.81
C THR A 17 2.95 -17.03 -8.38
N THR A 18 3.97 -16.27 -7.98
CA THR A 18 5.35 -16.49 -8.43
C THR A 18 5.88 -17.84 -7.97
N ALA A 19 5.64 -18.22 -6.72
CA ALA A 19 6.10 -19.50 -6.17
C ALA A 19 5.44 -20.70 -6.87
N VAL A 20 4.11 -20.66 -7.08
CA VAL A 20 3.36 -21.71 -7.79
C VAL A 20 3.86 -21.84 -9.23
N ASN A 21 4.01 -20.72 -9.95
CA ASN A 21 4.51 -20.72 -11.32
C ASN A 21 5.97 -21.22 -11.42
N ALA A 22 6.81 -20.88 -10.44
CA ALA A 22 8.18 -21.36 -10.39
C ALA A 22 8.24 -22.89 -10.22
N GLN A 23 7.43 -23.45 -9.31
CA GLN A 23 7.30 -24.90 -9.15
C GLN A 23 6.82 -25.59 -10.43
N GLU A 24 5.83 -25.00 -11.10
CA GLU A 24 5.34 -25.51 -12.38
C GLU A 24 6.44 -25.49 -13.46
N SER A 25 7.20 -24.41 -13.56
CA SER A 25 8.26 -24.24 -14.57
C SER A 25 9.40 -25.26 -14.48
N ILE A 26 9.64 -25.85 -13.29
CA ILE A 26 10.66 -26.88 -13.07
C ILE A 26 10.07 -28.30 -13.08
N GLY A 27 8.81 -28.45 -13.49
CA GLY A 27 8.10 -29.73 -13.54
C GLY A 27 7.82 -30.32 -12.15
N ARG A 28 7.76 -29.50 -11.11
CA ARG A 28 7.50 -29.92 -9.73
C ARG A 28 6.25 -29.25 -9.17
N SER A 29 5.14 -29.38 -9.90
CA SER A 29 3.87 -28.75 -9.53
C SER A 29 3.47 -29.08 -8.08
N ILE A 30 3.13 -28.04 -7.31
CA ILE A 30 2.75 -28.15 -5.90
C ILE A 30 1.31 -28.65 -5.71
N ALA A 31 0.52 -28.70 -6.79
CA ALA A 31 -0.91 -28.99 -6.80
C ALA A 31 -1.31 -30.41 -6.36
N SER A 32 -0.36 -31.34 -6.19
CA SER A 32 -0.68 -32.74 -5.84
C SER A 32 -0.82 -32.98 -4.33
N HIS A 33 0.20 -32.66 -3.53
CA HIS A 33 0.22 -32.92 -2.08
C HIS A 33 0.84 -31.78 -1.26
N GLY A 34 1.39 -30.76 -1.92
CA GLY A 34 2.06 -29.65 -1.23
C GLY A 34 1.16 -28.44 -1.00
N MET A 35 -0.03 -28.44 -1.60
CA MET A 35 -0.88 -27.26 -1.67
C MET A 35 -1.46 -26.86 -0.30
N ASP A 36 -1.88 -27.84 0.51
CA ASP A 36 -2.40 -27.57 1.85
C ASP A 36 -1.34 -26.95 2.77
N LEU A 37 -0.13 -27.51 2.75
CA LEU A 37 1.00 -26.96 3.49
C LEU A 37 1.34 -25.55 3.00
N PHE A 38 1.34 -25.33 1.69
CA PHE A 38 1.61 -24.03 1.11
C PHE A 38 0.54 -23.00 1.51
N ASN A 39 -0.74 -23.36 1.46
CA ASN A 39 -1.85 -22.53 1.93
C ASN A 39 -1.68 -22.19 3.41
N HIS A 40 -1.34 -23.16 4.25
CA HIS A 40 -1.08 -22.93 5.66
C HIS A 40 0.05 -21.90 5.87
N LEU A 41 1.18 -22.06 5.18
CA LEU A 41 2.30 -21.12 5.27
C LEU A 41 1.93 -19.71 4.79
N VAL A 42 1.10 -19.59 3.76
CA VAL A 42 0.58 -18.30 3.30
C VAL A 42 -0.29 -17.64 4.36
N VAL A 43 -1.16 -18.39 5.00
CA VAL A 43 -2.08 -17.90 6.03
C VAL A 43 -1.30 -17.45 7.28
N GLU A 44 -0.15 -18.05 7.58
CA GLU A 44 0.80 -17.56 8.59
C GLU A 44 1.45 -16.22 8.23
N LEU A 45 1.43 -15.80 6.95
CA LEU A 45 1.91 -14.48 6.55
C LEU A 45 0.88 -13.38 6.78
N PHE A 46 -0.39 -13.69 7.05
CA PHE A 46 -1.42 -12.67 7.25
C PHE A 46 -1.18 -11.86 8.52
N ASP A 47 -1.60 -10.59 8.50
CA ASP A 47 -1.71 -9.82 9.74
C ASP A 47 -2.87 -10.38 10.60
N PRO A 48 -2.90 -10.10 11.91
CA PRO A 48 -3.92 -10.67 12.80
C PRO A 48 -5.37 -10.41 12.37
N HIS A 49 -5.67 -9.26 11.76
CA HIS A 49 -7.02 -8.93 11.33
C HIS A 49 -7.41 -9.71 10.07
N THR A 50 -6.55 -9.71 9.04
CA THR A 50 -6.77 -10.52 7.84
C THR A 50 -6.83 -12.02 8.16
N ARG A 51 -6.04 -12.49 9.13
CA ARG A 51 -6.08 -13.86 9.63
C ARG A 51 -7.44 -14.18 10.27
N LEU A 52 -7.94 -13.32 11.15
CA LEU A 52 -9.25 -13.51 11.78
C LEU A 52 -10.38 -13.60 10.75
N GLU A 53 -10.38 -12.72 9.75
CA GLU A 53 -11.38 -12.77 8.67
C GLU A 53 -11.28 -14.04 7.83
N TRP A 54 -10.06 -14.50 7.54
CA TRP A 54 -9.84 -15.76 6.84
C TRP A 54 -10.44 -16.93 7.61
N GLU A 55 -10.08 -17.10 8.89
CA GLU A 55 -10.57 -18.19 9.73
C GLU A 55 -12.09 -18.16 9.89
N THR A 56 -12.68 -16.96 9.99
CA THR A 56 -14.13 -16.78 10.03
C THR A 56 -14.79 -17.19 8.71
N SER A 57 -14.14 -16.97 7.57
CA SER A 57 -14.68 -17.33 6.25
C SER A 57 -14.59 -18.83 5.94
N THR A 58 -13.75 -19.58 6.65
CA THR A 58 -13.52 -21.01 6.43
C THR A 58 -14.01 -21.90 7.57
N SER A 59 -14.62 -21.34 8.62
CA SER A 59 -15.01 -22.05 9.84
C SER A 59 -16.09 -23.12 9.64
N ASP A 60 -16.75 -23.14 8.49
CA ASP A 60 -17.88 -24.03 8.20
C ASP A 60 -17.44 -25.45 7.80
N SER A 61 -16.14 -25.67 7.57
CA SER A 61 -15.57 -26.95 7.17
C SER A 61 -14.39 -27.34 8.07
N VAL A 62 -14.22 -28.65 8.28
CA VAL A 62 -13.03 -29.23 8.91
C VAL A 62 -11.97 -29.63 7.89
N ASP A 63 -12.33 -29.70 6.60
CA ASP A 63 -11.41 -30.00 5.51
C ASP A 63 -10.59 -28.75 5.15
N PRO A 64 -9.30 -28.90 4.80
CA PRO A 64 -8.47 -27.79 4.34
C PRO A 64 -9.11 -27.05 3.16
N PRO A 65 -9.12 -25.70 3.16
CA PRO A 65 -9.62 -24.93 2.03
C PRO A 65 -8.74 -25.12 0.78
N GLU A 66 -9.41 -25.26 -0.37
CA GLU A 66 -8.77 -25.27 -1.69
C GLU A 66 -7.92 -24.01 -1.94
N HIS A 67 -6.85 -24.14 -2.73
CA HIS A 67 -5.98 -23.00 -3.07
C HIS A 67 -6.74 -21.85 -3.73
N GLU A 68 -7.72 -22.16 -4.58
CA GLU A 68 -8.55 -21.16 -5.23
C GLU A 68 -9.36 -20.35 -4.21
N ALA A 69 -9.86 -20.98 -3.14
CA ALA A 69 -10.59 -20.29 -2.08
C ALA A 69 -9.69 -19.25 -1.39
N LEU A 70 -8.44 -19.60 -1.12
CA LEU A 70 -7.44 -18.69 -0.56
C LEU A 70 -7.14 -17.52 -1.51
N LEU A 71 -6.89 -17.78 -2.79
CA LEU A 71 -6.64 -16.73 -3.78
C LEU A 71 -7.85 -15.78 -3.95
N ASN A 72 -9.06 -16.34 -3.92
CA ASN A 72 -10.31 -15.59 -4.01
C ASN A 72 -10.50 -14.69 -2.79
N PHE A 73 -10.28 -15.23 -1.58
CA PHE A 73 -10.29 -14.45 -0.35
C PHE A 73 -9.30 -13.29 -0.39
N ILE A 74 -8.03 -13.56 -0.73
CA ILE A 74 -6.98 -12.53 -0.82
C ILE A 74 -7.39 -11.43 -1.81
N SER A 75 -7.90 -11.81 -2.98
CA SER A 75 -8.33 -10.87 -4.03
C SER A 75 -9.48 -9.98 -3.54
N LYS A 76 -10.51 -10.57 -2.91
CA LYS A 76 -11.63 -9.82 -2.32
C LYS A 76 -11.16 -8.88 -1.22
N ARG A 77 -10.28 -9.34 -0.34
CA ARG A 77 -9.72 -8.55 0.76
C ARG A 77 -8.93 -7.35 0.26
N ILE A 78 -8.11 -7.52 -0.79
CA ILE A 78 -7.41 -6.40 -1.46
C ILE A 78 -8.42 -5.36 -1.99
N LEU A 79 -9.50 -5.79 -2.65
CA LEU A 79 -10.54 -4.88 -3.15
C LEU A 79 -11.23 -4.12 -2.01
N THR A 80 -11.59 -4.82 -0.93
CA THR A 80 -12.20 -4.21 0.26
C THR A 80 -11.29 -3.16 0.89
N LEU A 81 -10.00 -3.50 1.09
CA LEU A 81 -9.03 -2.56 1.67
C LEU A 81 -8.81 -1.34 0.77
N ASN A 82 -8.83 -1.50 -0.56
CA ASN A 82 -8.77 -0.38 -1.49
C ASN A 82 -10.04 0.49 -1.46
N ALA A 83 -11.23 -0.11 -1.30
CA ALA A 83 -12.48 0.61 -1.18
C ALA A 83 -12.62 1.36 0.16
N ALA A 84 -12.06 0.80 1.23
CA ALA A 84 -12.07 1.39 2.57
C ALA A 84 -11.10 2.56 2.75
N LYS A 85 -10.13 2.74 1.82
CA LYS A 85 -9.24 3.91 1.85
C LYS A 85 -10.09 5.18 1.83
N PRO A 86 -9.98 6.05 2.85
CA PRO A 86 -10.71 7.30 2.85
C PRO A 86 -10.33 8.03 1.56
N LYS A 87 -11.31 8.28 0.68
CA LYS A 87 -11.10 9.26 -0.39
C LYS A 87 -10.73 10.54 0.33
N SER A 88 -9.48 10.97 0.23
CA SER A 88 -9.12 12.30 0.67
C SER A 88 -10.01 13.24 -0.11
N ILE A 89 -11.08 13.73 0.52
CA ILE A 89 -11.77 14.92 0.07
C ILE A 89 -10.77 16.03 0.33
N THR A 90 -9.79 16.15 -0.56
CA THR A 90 -9.19 17.46 -0.82
C THR A 90 -10.36 18.31 -1.25
N LYS A 91 -10.91 19.03 -0.27
CA LYS A 91 -11.69 20.23 -0.48
C LYS A 91 -11.03 20.99 -1.63
N ALA A 92 -11.62 20.91 -2.81
CA ALA A 92 -11.54 21.99 -3.77
C ALA A 92 -12.30 23.16 -3.13
N VAL A 93 -11.69 23.79 -2.12
CA VAL A 93 -12.01 25.17 -1.79
C VAL A 93 -11.44 25.96 -2.96
N VAL A 94 -12.36 26.25 -3.87
CA VAL A 94 -12.36 27.48 -4.65
C VAL A 94 -11.77 28.59 -3.80
N ASP A 95 -10.58 29.06 -4.17
CA ASP A 95 -10.33 30.49 -4.14
C ASP A 95 -9.80 30.91 -5.51
N SER A 96 -10.77 31.27 -6.34
CA SER A 96 -10.57 32.19 -7.43
C SER A 96 -10.11 33.53 -6.86
N SER A 97 -8.81 33.80 -6.91
CA SER A 97 -8.30 35.17 -6.84
C SER A 97 -7.14 35.37 -7.81
N ARG A 98 -7.48 35.33 -9.12
CA ARG A 98 -6.78 36.14 -10.10
C ARG A 98 -6.98 37.60 -9.72
N SER A 99 -5.96 38.23 -9.15
CA SER A 99 -5.80 39.69 -9.23
C SER A 99 -4.44 40.00 -9.84
N ALA A 100 -4.48 40.52 -11.06
CA ALA A 100 -3.37 41.17 -11.75
C ALA A 100 -3.61 42.70 -11.72
N LYS A 101 -2.50 43.46 -11.84
CA LYS A 101 -2.32 44.94 -11.88
C LYS A 101 -2.21 45.65 -10.52
N ALA A 102 -1.32 46.63 -10.31
CA ALA A 102 -0.41 47.37 -11.20
C ALA A 102 0.74 48.02 -10.41
N HIS A 103 1.77 48.45 -11.16
CA HIS A 103 2.92 49.25 -10.74
C HIS A 103 2.57 50.50 -9.92
N PHE A 104 3.36 50.77 -8.87
CA PHE A 104 3.74 52.13 -8.52
C PHE A 104 5.25 52.21 -8.34
N THR A 105 5.87 53.04 -9.17
CA THR A 105 7.26 53.46 -9.10
C THR A 105 7.35 54.67 -8.17
N LYS A 106 8.29 54.66 -7.23
CA LYS A 106 8.94 55.91 -6.80
C LYS A 106 10.42 55.63 -6.54
N ARG A 107 11.24 56.24 -7.40
CA ARG A 107 12.70 56.32 -7.34
C ARG A 107 13.16 57.24 -6.19
N SER A 108 14.46 57.12 -5.90
CA SER A 108 15.38 58.03 -5.18
C SER A 108 15.43 57.77 -3.65
N ASP A 109 16.57 57.60 -2.98
CA ASP A 109 17.98 57.82 -3.35
C ASP A 109 18.97 56.92 -2.57
N SER A 110 20.02 56.53 -3.31
CA SER A 110 21.43 56.37 -2.92
C SER A 110 21.92 55.35 -1.88
N CYS A 111 22.98 54.65 -2.34
CA CYS A 111 24.10 54.06 -1.62
C CYS A 111 23.93 52.68 -0.96
N SER A 112 24.11 51.67 -1.81
CA SER A 112 24.69 50.37 -1.45
C SER A 112 26.17 50.51 -1.05
N VAL A 113 26.51 50.12 0.17
CA VAL A 113 27.91 49.98 0.62
C VAL A 113 28.05 48.68 1.44
N LEU A 114 28.79 47.73 0.84
CA LEU A 114 29.71 46.74 1.44
C LEU A 114 29.14 45.70 2.43
N CYS A 115 29.09 44.41 2.05
CA CYS A 115 30.17 43.42 2.23
C CYS A 115 30.82 43.40 3.63
N ALA A 116 30.58 42.33 4.41
CA ALA A 116 31.60 41.35 4.82
C ALA A 116 31.15 40.49 6.03
N ARG A 117 31.50 39.21 5.96
CA ARG A 117 31.49 38.22 7.05
C ARG A 117 32.34 38.71 8.24
N LYS A 118 31.99 38.35 9.49
CA LYS A 118 32.62 37.25 10.28
C LYS A 118 32.18 37.30 11.77
N SER A 119 32.17 36.10 12.35
CA SER A 119 32.07 35.64 13.75
C SER A 119 32.30 36.65 14.89
N THR A 120 31.64 36.46 16.06
CA THR A 120 32.23 36.15 17.39
C THR A 120 31.18 36.20 18.54
N GLN A 121 31.19 35.15 19.38
CA GLN A 121 30.78 34.98 20.80
C GLN A 121 29.38 35.38 21.33
N LEU A 122 28.75 34.43 22.03
CA LEU A 122 28.74 34.36 23.51
C LEU A 122 28.85 32.89 23.95
#